data_AF-A0A9P1I6U9-F1
#
_entry.id   AF-A0A9P1I6U9-F1
#
_cell.length_a   1.000
_cell.length_b   1.000
_cell.length_c   1.000
_cell.angle_alpha   90.00
_cell.angle_beta   90.00
_cell.angle_gamma   90.00
#
_symmetry.space_group_name_H-M   'P 1'
#
loop_
_entity.id
_entity.type
_entity.pdbx_description
1 polymer ?
#
loop_
_entity_poly.entity_id
_entity_poly.type
_entity_poly.pdbx_seq_one_letter_code
_entity_poly.pdbx_strand_id
1 'polypeptide(L)'
;MPQVAKLGPLSKLVKLAGILKKGVLSFVVFEISAAAIGFAAFRTLRRSEEKRKYLYLNWPNCAASYYWLEDSISFGQLTGTRLRLNDQRRWAQIDTENNIESD
;
A
#
# COMPACT_ATOMS: atom_id res chain seq x y z
N MET A 1 28.99 -27.74 41.68
CA MET A 1 28.80 -26.65 40.70
C MET A 1 28.54 -27.28 39.34
N PRO A 2 27.38 -27.07 38.68
CA PRO A 2 27.15 -27.66 37.37
C PRO A 2 27.99 -26.90 36.33
N GLN A 3 28.77 -27.63 35.54
CA GLN A 3 29.56 -27.06 34.46
C GLN A 3 28.63 -26.60 33.33
N VAL A 4 28.69 -25.31 33.00
CA VAL A 4 27.98 -24.73 31.87
C VAL A 4 28.68 -25.20 30.60
N ALA A 5 28.07 -26.13 29.86
CA ALA A 5 28.62 -26.68 28.64
C ALA A 5 28.90 -25.56 27.61
N LYS A 6 30.17 -25.30 27.30
CA LYS A 6 30.58 -24.40 26.21
C LYS A 6 30.18 -25.02 24.88
N LEU A 7 29.06 -24.55 24.32
CA LEU A 7 28.58 -24.85 22.97
C LEU A 7 29.68 -24.62 21.92
N GLY A 8 30.12 -25.70 21.26
CA GLY A 8 31.14 -25.67 20.21
C GLY A 8 30.71 -24.91 18.95
N PRO A 9 31.65 -24.56 18.05
CA PRO A 9 31.41 -23.67 16.90
C PRO A 9 30.28 -24.15 15.98
N LEU A 10 30.14 -25.45 15.76
CA LEU A 10 29.06 -26.06 14.96
C LEU A 10 27.66 -25.79 15.55
N SER A 11 27.51 -25.84 16.87
CA SER A 11 26.22 -25.61 17.53
C SER A 11 25.77 -24.13 17.46
N LYS A 12 26.72 -23.20 17.39
CA LYS A 12 26.44 -21.77 17.17
C LYS A 12 25.96 -21.53 15.74
N LEU A 13 26.57 -22.20 14.75
CA LEU A 13 26.16 -22.11 13.35
C LEU A 13 24.74 -22.65 13.12
N VAL A 14 24.38 -23.78 13.72
CA VAL A 14 23.03 -24.35 13.62
C VAL A 14 21.98 -23.42 14.26
N LYS A 15 22.28 -22.82 15.42
CA LYS A 15 21.38 -21.83 16.05
C LYS A 15 21.22 -20.58 15.20
N LEU A 16 22.32 -20.05 14.64
CA LEU A 16 22.29 -18.88 13.75
C LEU A 16 21.45 -19.14 12.51
N ALA A 17 21.62 -20.30 11.87
CA ALA A 17 20.81 -20.72 10.71
C ALA A 17 19.32 -20.85 11.07
N GLY A 18 19.00 -21.36 12.27
CA GLY A 18 17.63 -21.41 12.78
C GLY A 18 17.00 -20.04 12.99
N ILE A 19 17.76 -19.08 13.54
CA ILE A 19 17.31 -17.69 13.72
C ILE A 19 17.10 -17.02 12.37
N LEU A 20 18.04 -17.19 11.44
CA LEU A 20 17.95 -16.59 10.10
C LEU A 20 16.73 -17.13 9.34
N LYS A 21 16.50 -18.45 9.37
CA LYS A 21 15.31 -19.08 8.74
C LYS A 21 14.01 -18.53 9.32
N LYS A 22 13.93 -18.38 10.66
CA LYS A 22 12.76 -17.78 11.32
C LYS A 22 12.58 -16.30 10.94
N GLY A 23 13.67 -15.55 10.84
CA GLY A 23 13.65 -14.15 10.41
C GLY A 23 13.12 -13.99 8.98
N VAL A 24 13.65 -14.77 8.03
CA VAL A 24 13.19 -14.78 6.64
C VAL A 24 11.73 -15.18 6.54
N LEU A 25 11.31 -16.22 7.27
CA LEU A 25 9.91 -16.64 7.28
C LEU A 25 8.99 -15.53 7.84
N SER A 26 9.37 -14.90 8.95
CA SER A 26 8.61 -13.79 9.52
C SER A 26 8.52 -12.60 8.56
N PHE A 27 9.60 -12.31 7.84
CA PHE A 27 9.62 -11.25 6.84
C PHE A 27 8.68 -11.57 5.66
N VAL A 28 8.70 -12.80 5.16
CA VAL A 28 7.78 -13.24 4.08
C VAL A 28 6.32 -13.14 4.51
N VAL A 29 5.99 -13.58 5.73
CA VAL A 29 4.62 -13.48 6.26
C VAL A 29 4.19 -12.01 6.40
N PHE A 30 5.10 -11.15 6.84
CA PHE A 30 4.87 -9.72 6.90
C PHE A 30 4.59 -9.12 5.51
N GLU A 31 5.41 -9.43 4.52
CA GLU A 31 5.25 -8.95 3.14
C GLU A 31 3.90 -9.40 2.53
N ILE A 32 3.51 -10.67 2.72
CA ILE A 32 2.21 -11.17 2.26
C ILE A 32 1.06 -10.40 2.95
N SER A 33 1.19 -10.15 4.24
CA SER A 33 0.19 -9.41 5.02
C SER A 33 0.08 -7.96 4.56
N ALA A 34 1.23 -7.29 4.34
CA ALA A 34 1.29 -5.94 3.82
C ALA A 34 0.67 -5.84 2.42
N ALA A 35 0.96 -6.80 1.54
CA ALA A 35 0.36 -6.87 0.21
C ALA A 35 -1.16 -7.08 0.27
N ALA A 36 -1.66 -7.93 1.17
CA ALA A 36 -3.09 -8.17 1.36
C ALA A 36 -3.82 -6.90 1.84
N ILE A 37 -3.25 -6.19 2.81
CA ILE A 37 -3.79 -4.92 3.31
C ILE A 37 -3.76 -3.86 2.20
N GLY A 38 -2.66 -3.74 1.47
CA GLY A 38 -2.52 -2.82 0.35
C GLY A 38 -3.57 -3.09 -0.74
N PHE A 39 -3.82 -4.36 -1.07
CA PHE A 39 -4.85 -4.74 -2.02
C PHE A 39 -6.27 -4.42 -1.53
N ALA A 40 -6.56 -4.64 -0.25
CA ALA A 40 -7.84 -4.27 0.34
C ALA A 40 -8.06 -2.74 0.29
N ALA A 41 -7.05 -1.96 0.66
CA ALA A 41 -7.08 -0.50 0.56
C ALA A 41 -7.32 -0.05 -0.89
N PHE A 42 -6.57 -0.61 -1.85
CA PHE A 42 -6.76 -0.34 -3.28
C PHE A 42 -8.19 -0.64 -3.75
N ARG A 43 -8.74 -1.79 -3.37
CA ARG A 43 -10.12 -2.17 -3.71
C ARG A 43 -11.14 -1.18 -3.14
N THR A 44 -10.91 -0.68 -1.93
CA THR A 44 -11.81 0.31 -1.32
C THR A 44 -11.76 1.67 -2.03
N LEU A 45 -10.56 2.13 -2.43
CA LEU A 45 -10.39 3.35 -3.22
C LEU A 45 -11.04 3.23 -4.61
N ARG A 46 -10.92 2.07 -5.26
CA ARG A 46 -11.53 1.84 -6.57
C ARG A 46 -13.06 1.94 -6.55
N ARG A 47 -13.69 1.59 -5.41
CA ARG A 47 -15.16 1.58 -5.27
C ARG A 47 -15.78 2.90 -4.84
N SER A 48 -15.03 3.81 -4.21
CA SER A 48 -15.59 5.02 -3.61
C SER A 48 -14.85 6.26 -4.11
N GLU A 49 -15.59 7.14 -4.81
CA GLU A 49 -15.06 8.41 -5.28
C GLU A 49 -14.70 9.36 -4.12
N GLU A 50 -15.53 9.42 -3.07
CA GLU A 50 -15.26 10.24 -1.87
C GLU A 50 -13.92 9.89 -1.22
N LYS A 51 -13.60 8.61 -1.11
CA LYS A 51 -12.31 8.16 -0.56
C LYS A 51 -11.15 8.55 -1.48
N ARG A 52 -11.35 8.53 -2.81
CA ARG A 52 -10.35 9.06 -3.75
C ARG A 52 -10.18 10.57 -3.61
N LYS A 53 -11.28 11.33 -3.45
CA LYS A 53 -11.23 12.79 -3.20
C LYS A 53 -10.47 13.08 -1.90
N TYR A 54 -10.81 12.38 -0.82
CA TYR A 54 -10.12 12.51 0.46
C TYR A 54 -8.62 12.20 0.35
N LEU A 55 -8.26 11.09 -0.30
CA LEU A 55 -6.86 10.72 -0.50
C LEU A 55 -6.13 11.76 -1.35
N TYR A 56 -6.76 12.27 -2.41
CA TYR A 56 -6.20 13.29 -3.29
C TYR A 56 -5.92 14.60 -2.56
N LEU A 57 -6.84 15.05 -1.70
CA LEU A 57 -6.71 16.30 -0.96
C LEU A 57 -5.68 16.21 0.18
N ASN A 58 -5.65 15.10 0.92
CA ASN A 58 -4.80 14.98 2.12
C ASN A 58 -3.42 14.37 1.83
N TRP A 59 -3.33 13.47 0.83
CA TRP A 59 -2.13 12.68 0.55
C TRP A 59 -1.88 12.57 -0.98
N PRO A 60 -1.45 13.66 -1.64
CA PRO A 60 -1.35 13.71 -3.09
C PRO A 60 -0.37 12.68 -3.67
N ASN A 61 0.72 12.36 -2.95
CA ASN A 61 1.67 11.33 -3.36
C ASN A 61 1.03 9.93 -3.36
N CYS A 62 0.20 9.62 -2.35
CA CYS A 62 -0.52 8.35 -2.29
C CYS A 62 -1.58 8.27 -3.38
N ALA A 63 -2.26 9.37 -3.69
CA ALA A 63 -3.21 9.43 -4.80
C ALA A 63 -2.51 9.25 -6.16
N ALA A 64 -1.33 9.85 -6.36
CA ALA A 64 -0.54 9.64 -7.57
C ALA A 64 -0.15 8.17 -7.75
N SER A 65 0.32 7.52 -6.67
CA SER A 65 0.61 6.08 -6.69
C SER A 65 -0.62 5.22 -6.97
N TYR A 66 -1.80 5.60 -6.46
CA TYR A 66 -3.06 4.93 -6.75
C TYR A 66 -3.38 4.96 -8.27
N TYR A 67 -3.32 6.13 -8.91
CA TYR A 67 -3.60 6.24 -10.34
C TYR A 67 -2.55 5.55 -11.19
N TRP A 68 -1.28 5.61 -10.78
CA TRP A 68 -0.21 4.86 -11.44
C TRP A 68 -0.43 3.33 -11.34
N LEU A 69 -0.90 2.85 -10.19
CA LEU A 69 -1.23 1.44 -9.99
C LEU A 69 -2.44 1.02 -10.85
N GLU A 70 -3.46 1.87 -10.97
CA GLU A 70 -4.58 1.66 -11.91
C GLU A 70 -4.11 1.55 -13.36
N ASP A 71 -3.16 2.40 -13.78
CA ASP A 71 -2.54 2.32 -15.10
C ASP A 71 -1.74 1.03 -15.30
N SER A 72 -1.02 0.60 -14.26
CA SER A 72 -0.20 -0.62 -14.28
C SER A 72 -1.06 -1.88 -14.43
N ILE A 73 -2.19 -1.95 -13.71
CA ILE A 73 -3.13 -3.09 -13.80
C ILE A 73 -3.84 -3.10 -15.16
N SER A 74 -4.00 -1.94 -15.78
CA SER A 74 -4.69 -1.80 -17.07
C SER A 74 -3.81 -2.03 -18.29
N PHE A 75 -2.60 -2.60 -18.11
CA PHE A 75 -1.67 -2.95 -19.20
C PHE A 75 -1.44 -1.82 -20.21
N GLY A 76 -1.29 -0.58 -19.73
CA GLY A 76 -1.00 0.57 -20.58
C GLY A 76 -2.21 1.23 -21.25
N GLN A 77 -3.44 0.87 -20.87
CA GLN A 77 -4.65 1.54 -21.38
C GLN A 77 -4.89 2.95 -20.79
N LEU A 78 -3.97 3.46 -19.98
CA LEU A 78 -4.04 4.78 -19.32
C LEU A 78 -5.35 4.99 -18.52
N THR A 79 -5.92 3.89 -17.99
CA THR A 79 -7.19 3.90 -17.26
C THR A 79 -7.13 4.75 -16.00
N GLY A 80 -6.06 4.66 -15.23
CA GLY A 80 -5.81 5.47 -14.05
C GLY A 80 -5.60 6.94 -14.39
N THR A 81 -4.86 7.24 -15.45
CA THR A 81 -4.70 8.63 -15.94
C THR A 81 -6.03 9.23 -16.39
N ARG A 82 -6.85 8.48 -17.14
CA ARG A 82 -8.20 8.91 -17.55
C ARG A 82 -9.13 9.09 -16.36
N LEU A 83 -9.08 8.17 -15.39
CA LEU A 83 -9.84 8.25 -14.16
C LEU A 83 -9.47 9.50 -13.37
N ARG A 84 -8.17 9.78 -13.21
CA ARG A 84 -7.68 10.98 -12.52
C ARG A 84 -8.22 12.27 -13.14
N LEU A 85 -8.16 12.39 -14.47
CA LEU A 85 -8.66 13.57 -15.18
C LEU A 85 -10.17 13.73 -15.02
N ASN A 86 -10.93 12.62 -15.08
CA ASN A 86 -12.37 12.63 -14.90
C ASN A 86 -12.76 13.03 -13.46
N ASP A 87 -12.07 12.48 -12.47
CA ASP A 87 -12.29 12.79 -11.06
C ASP A 87 -11.95 14.26 -10.76
N GLN A 88 -10.82 14.78 -11.26
CA GLN A 88 -10.46 16.19 -11.12
C GLN A 88 -11.51 17.14 -11.74
N ARG A 89 -12.04 16.80 -12.93
CA ARG A 89 -13.09 17.61 -13.56
C ARG A 89 -14.38 17.61 -12.74
N ARG A 90 -14.80 16.44 -12.25
CA ARG A 90 -16.00 16.31 -11.42
C ARG A 90 -15.88 17.08 -10.12
N TRP A 91 -14.74 16.97 -9.45
CA TRP A 91 -14.54 17.68 -8.19
C TRP A 91 -14.49 19.19 -8.38
N ALA A 92 -13.87 19.67 -9.46
CA ALA A 92 -13.88 21.10 -9.80
C ALA A 92 -15.29 21.64 -10.08
N GLN A 93 -16.16 20.85 -10.73
CA GLN A 93 -17.57 21.23 -10.97
C GLN A 93 -18.36 21.32 -9.67
N ILE A 94 -18.25 20.31 -8.81
CA ILE A 94 -18.92 20.29 -7.49
C ILE A 94 -18.46 21.48 -6.64
N ASP A 95 -17.17 21.77 -6.61
CA ASP A 95 -16.64 22.89 -5.82
C ASP A 95 -17.13 24.25 -6.40
N THR A 96 -17.33 24.35 -7.72
CA THR A 96 -17.90 25.56 -8.36
C THR A 96 -19.38 25.74 -8.01
N GLU A 97 -20.17 24.67 -8.06
CA GLU A 97 -21.60 24.67 -7.73
C GLU A 97 -21.85 25.04 -6.25
N ASN A 98 -21.09 24.43 -5.34
CA ASN A 98 -21.19 24.74 -3.90
C ASN A 98 -20.87 26.20 -3.58
N ASN A 99 -19.92 26.82 -4.30
CA ASN A 99 -19.57 28.23 -4.09
C ASN A 99 -20.68 29.18 -4.57
N ILE A 100 -21.49 28.78 -5.56
CA ILE A 100 -22.60 29.59 -6.08
C ILE A 100 -23.81 29.54 -5.14
N GLU A 101 -24.05 28.42 -4.45
CA GLU A 101 -25.15 28.31 -3.46
C GLU A 101 -24.84 28.98 -2.12
N SER A 102 -23.57 29.26 -1.83
CA SER A 102 -23.14 29.89 -0.58
C SER A 102 -23.06 31.42 -0.61
N ASP A 103 -23.22 32.03 -1.79
CA ASP A 103 -23.22 33.49 -2.03
C ASP A 103 -24.65 34.05 -2.11
#